data_AF-A0A1S8WT37-F1
#
_entry.id   AF-A0A1S8WT37-F1
#
_cell.length_a   1.000
_cell.length_b   1.000
_cell.length_c   1.000
_cell.angle_alpha   90.00
_cell.angle_beta   90.00
_cell.angle_gamma   90.00
#
_symmetry.space_group_name_H-M   'P 1'
#
loop_
_entity.id
_entity.type
_entity.pdbx_description
1 polymer ?
#
loop_
_entity_poly.entity_id
_entity_poly.type
_entity_poly.pdbx_seq_one_letter_code
_entity_poly.pdbx_strand_id
1 'polypeptide(L)'
;MSGDSRQYLFNKSGFPMDSSTMEAVFSYCIDQNRTNEAVIRSLKDVYTEEAGACLPRVYPPHLNLNTSLEPCLKLELIQNYINKFTYNYTGVQFFPVNRKASLNRLRDLAKLIIDAALPIKCLEATILAIFLTQGQEEFKRFTISFCSEFQGHPFRHVVLGVYSNGKYGALGLSRRRDLMYKPLEYPSYIKAYSKHHHKLVRVKIGLPIPHDPHQFETIPWKGLVITSNAFNRNMDCKHILEQYSRLVRRHTEAIYVNPAAIHLPTLGHGFPAPNLHKHPWRQTHKVNVGSGTTITRKKSRLVPGSYQKRSTKSPRGIKEPILTENKEIM
;
A
#
# COMPACT_ATOMS: atom_id res chain seq x y z
N MET A 1 30.63 -15.36 1.12
CA MET A 1 29.23 -15.79 1.33
C MET A 1 28.35 -14.87 0.52
N SER A 2 27.77 -15.40 -0.56
CA SER A 2 27.05 -14.65 -1.58
C SER A 2 25.81 -13.98 -0.99
N GLY A 3 25.69 -12.66 -1.20
CA GLY A 3 24.48 -11.92 -0.91
C GLY A 3 23.38 -12.37 -1.87
N ASP A 4 22.51 -13.26 -1.39
CA ASP A 4 21.30 -13.68 -2.09
C ASP A 4 20.30 -12.51 -2.11
N SER A 5 20.48 -11.58 -3.04
CA SER A 5 19.43 -10.64 -3.41
C SER A 5 18.36 -11.45 -4.13
N ARG A 6 17.41 -12.03 -3.39
CA ARG A 6 16.27 -12.76 -3.96
C ARG A 6 15.60 -11.92 -5.03
N GLN A 7 15.90 -12.22 -6.29
CA GLN A 7 15.34 -11.52 -7.42
C GLN A 7 13.95 -12.10 -7.68
N TYR A 8 12.93 -11.35 -7.31
CA TYR A 8 11.56 -11.72 -7.67
C TYR A 8 11.37 -11.47 -9.16
N LEU A 9 10.85 -12.48 -9.86
CA LEU A 9 10.40 -12.33 -11.23
C LEU A 9 9.07 -11.56 -11.23
N PHE A 10 8.81 -10.81 -12.29
CA PHE A 10 7.57 -10.05 -12.46
C PHE A 10 6.93 -10.46 -13.78
N ASN A 11 5.63 -10.78 -13.74
CA ASN A 11 4.85 -10.91 -14.96
C ASN A 11 4.70 -9.53 -15.61
N LYS A 12 5.13 -9.40 -16.87
CA LYS A 12 5.01 -8.18 -17.68
C LYS A 12 4.07 -8.36 -18.89
N SER A 13 3.74 -9.59 -19.26
CA SER A 13 2.94 -9.93 -20.43
C SER A 13 1.44 -9.90 -20.18
N GLY A 14 1.01 -9.82 -18.91
CA GLY A 14 -0.41 -9.81 -18.54
C GLY A 14 -0.98 -11.21 -18.49
N PHE A 15 -2.25 -11.37 -18.86
CA PHE A 15 -2.94 -12.67 -18.89
C PHE A 15 -3.61 -12.89 -20.24
N PRO A 16 -3.41 -14.05 -20.89
CA PRO A 16 -2.51 -15.14 -20.48
C PRO A 16 -1.03 -14.72 -20.48
N MET A 17 -0.21 -15.37 -19.64
CA MET A 17 1.24 -15.13 -19.61
C MET A 17 1.88 -15.68 -20.88
N ASP A 18 2.84 -14.94 -21.43
CA ASP A 18 3.62 -15.39 -22.58
C ASP A 18 4.55 -16.56 -22.23
N SER A 19 4.91 -17.37 -23.25
CA SER A 19 5.74 -18.57 -23.07
C SER A 19 7.08 -18.28 -22.43
N SER A 20 7.67 -17.10 -22.70
CA SER A 20 8.96 -16.69 -22.13
C SER A 20 8.87 -16.49 -20.60
N THR A 21 7.81 -15.83 -20.11
CA THR A 21 7.59 -15.63 -18.68
C THR A 21 7.25 -16.97 -18.00
N MET A 22 6.45 -17.81 -18.65
CA MET A 22 6.12 -19.14 -18.13
C MET A 22 7.36 -20.03 -17.97
N GLU A 23 8.25 -20.06 -18.96
CA GLU A 23 9.51 -20.80 -18.87
C GLU A 23 10.38 -20.33 -17.70
N ALA A 24 10.49 -19.00 -17.53
CA ALA A 24 11.23 -18.41 -16.43
C ALA A 24 10.64 -18.76 -15.05
N VAL A 25 9.31 -18.86 -14.93
CA VAL A 25 8.63 -19.31 -13.71
C VAL A 25 9.06 -20.73 -13.35
N PHE A 26 8.94 -21.67 -14.30
CA PHE A 26 9.28 -23.08 -14.06
C PHE A 26 10.76 -23.27 -13.77
N SER A 27 11.65 -22.60 -14.51
CA SER A 27 13.09 -22.63 -14.25
C SER A 27 13.42 -22.13 -12.85
N TYR A 28 12.83 -21.00 -12.44
CA TYR A 28 13.01 -20.48 -11.10
C TYR A 28 12.50 -21.45 -10.01
N CYS A 29 11.34 -22.08 -10.21
CA CYS A 29 10.81 -23.07 -9.28
C CYS A 29 11.74 -24.27 -9.11
N ILE A 30 12.32 -24.78 -10.21
CA ILE A 30 13.31 -25.87 -10.18
C ILE A 30 14.55 -25.45 -9.40
N ASP A 31 15.10 -24.27 -9.70
CA ASP A 31 16.30 -23.76 -9.03
C ASP A 31 16.12 -23.61 -7.52
N GLN A 32 14.95 -23.12 -7.08
CA GLN A 32 14.64 -22.94 -5.67
C GLN A 32 14.26 -24.24 -4.94
N ASN A 33 13.84 -25.28 -5.67
CA ASN A 33 13.38 -26.53 -5.07
C ASN A 33 13.85 -27.75 -5.87
N ARG A 34 15.17 -27.94 -5.93
CA ARG A 34 15.82 -29.06 -6.63
C ARG A 34 15.30 -30.43 -6.17
N THR A 35 14.91 -30.59 -4.91
CA THR A 35 14.37 -31.85 -4.38
C THR A 35 13.08 -32.28 -5.09
N ASN A 36 12.26 -31.32 -5.54
CA ASN A 36 10.99 -31.58 -6.20
C ASN A 36 11.05 -31.34 -7.72
N GLU A 37 12.25 -31.29 -8.31
CA GLU A 37 12.45 -30.97 -9.72
C GLU A 37 11.62 -31.86 -10.66
N ALA A 38 11.59 -33.17 -10.42
CA ALA A 38 10.82 -34.12 -11.23
C ALA A 38 9.33 -33.75 -11.28
N VAL A 39 8.74 -33.41 -10.13
CA VAL A 39 7.33 -33.00 -10.02
C VAL A 39 7.09 -31.69 -10.78
N ILE A 40 8.00 -30.72 -10.66
CA ILE A 40 7.87 -29.41 -11.32
C ILE A 40 7.94 -29.56 -12.84
N ARG A 41 8.83 -30.44 -13.35
CA ARG A 41 8.91 -30.76 -14.79
C ARG A 41 7.64 -31.45 -15.27
N SER A 42 7.13 -32.46 -14.55
CA SER A 42 5.87 -33.11 -14.91
C SER A 42 4.68 -32.14 -14.95
N LEU A 43 4.61 -31.18 -14.03
CA LEU A 43 3.58 -30.14 -14.06
C LEU A 43 3.69 -29.22 -15.29
N LYS A 44 4.92 -28.93 -15.73
CA LYS A 44 5.19 -28.15 -16.94
C LYS A 44 4.71 -28.90 -18.19
N ASP A 45 5.03 -30.19 -18.30
CA ASP A 45 4.68 -31.02 -19.45
C ASP A 45 3.15 -31.14 -19.59
N VAL A 46 2.43 -31.38 -18.48
CA VAL A 46 0.95 -31.41 -18.44
C VAL A 46 0.33 -30.09 -18.90
N TYR A 47 0.98 -28.95 -18.61
CA TYR A 47 0.51 -27.65 -19.05
C TYR A 47 0.70 -27.44 -20.57
N THR A 48 1.79 -27.96 -21.16
CA THR A 48 2.11 -27.78 -22.58
C THR A 48 1.36 -28.73 -23.51
N GLU A 49 1.03 -29.94 -23.07
CA GLU A 49 0.42 -30.99 -23.92
C GLU A 49 -1.12 -30.91 -24.00
N GLU A 50 -1.74 -29.78 -23.64
CA GLU A 50 -3.21 -29.64 -23.49
C GLU A 50 -3.87 -30.64 -22.51
N ALA A 51 -3.06 -31.44 -21.79
CA ALA A 51 -3.47 -32.36 -20.72
C ALA A 51 -3.90 -31.64 -19.43
N GLY A 52 -3.98 -30.31 -19.45
CA GLY A 52 -4.48 -29.48 -18.34
C GLY A 52 -5.90 -29.84 -17.87
N ALA A 53 -6.65 -30.63 -18.64
CA ALA A 53 -7.92 -31.24 -18.21
C ALA A 53 -7.77 -32.12 -16.95
N CYS A 54 -6.60 -32.73 -16.74
CA CYS A 54 -6.31 -33.58 -15.59
C CYS A 54 -5.91 -32.79 -14.32
N LEU A 55 -5.70 -31.47 -14.43
CA LEU A 55 -5.39 -30.63 -13.28
C LEU A 55 -6.67 -30.16 -12.58
N PRO A 56 -6.66 -30.03 -11.23
CA PRO A 56 -7.78 -29.44 -10.51
C PRO A 56 -8.09 -28.03 -11.01
N ARG A 57 -9.32 -27.80 -11.46
CA ARG A 57 -9.78 -26.46 -11.86
C ARG A 57 -9.97 -25.58 -10.63
N VAL A 58 -9.38 -24.40 -10.66
CA VAL A 58 -9.58 -23.34 -9.67
C VAL A 58 -10.58 -22.35 -10.24
N TYR A 59 -11.63 -22.04 -9.48
CA TYR A 59 -12.64 -21.06 -9.86
C TYR A 59 -12.42 -19.75 -9.09
N PRO A 60 -12.76 -18.60 -9.69
CA PRO A 60 -12.79 -17.33 -8.98
C PRO A 60 -13.60 -17.46 -7.69
N PRO A 61 -13.06 -17.05 -6.54
CA PRO A 61 -13.80 -17.12 -5.30
C PRO A 61 -15.01 -16.17 -5.38
N HIS A 62 -16.09 -16.53 -4.68
CA HIS A 62 -17.25 -15.64 -4.49
C HIS A 62 -17.29 -15.09 -3.07
N LEU A 63 -17.72 -13.83 -2.95
CA LEU A 63 -17.94 -13.13 -1.69
C LEU A 63 -19.32 -12.47 -1.71
N ASN A 64 -20.16 -12.85 -0.75
CA ASN A 64 -21.46 -12.22 -0.54
C ASN A 64 -21.42 -11.46 0.79
N LEU A 65 -21.43 -10.13 0.73
CA LEU A 65 -21.54 -9.27 1.90
C LEU A 65 -22.94 -8.66 1.92
N ASN A 66 -23.73 -9.00 2.93
CA ASN A 66 -25.00 -8.33 3.19
C ASN A 66 -24.74 -7.11 4.09
N THR A 67 -25.42 -5.99 3.80
CA THR A 67 -25.37 -4.75 4.58
C THR A 67 -25.71 -4.95 6.05
N SER A 68 -26.62 -5.88 6.38
CA SER A 68 -27.07 -6.16 7.76
C SER A 68 -26.09 -6.97 8.61
N LEU A 69 -24.97 -7.44 8.05
CA LEU A 69 -24.00 -8.21 8.82
C LEU A 69 -23.22 -7.32 9.79
N GLU A 70 -22.92 -7.86 10.97
CA GLU A 70 -22.07 -7.19 11.95
C GLU A 70 -20.66 -6.92 11.40
N PRO A 71 -20.02 -5.77 11.74
CA PRO A 71 -18.72 -5.40 11.22
C PRO A 71 -17.62 -6.45 11.44
N CYS A 72 -17.63 -7.14 12.60
CA CYS A 72 -16.68 -8.21 12.89
C CYS A 72 -16.81 -9.37 11.90
N LEU A 73 -18.04 -9.80 11.61
CA LEU A 73 -18.32 -10.91 10.71
C LEU A 73 -18.01 -10.53 9.26
N LYS A 74 -18.35 -9.32 8.82
CA LYS A 74 -17.96 -8.82 7.49
C LYS A 74 -16.44 -8.85 7.31
N LEU A 75 -15.69 -8.36 8.30
CA LEU A 75 -14.23 -8.34 8.25
C LEU A 75 -13.66 -9.77 8.13
N GLU A 76 -14.21 -10.72 8.88
CA GLU A 76 -13.81 -12.13 8.82
C GLU A 76 -14.13 -12.77 7.46
N LEU A 77 -15.32 -12.54 6.92
CA LEU A 77 -15.71 -13.06 5.59
C LEU A 77 -14.80 -12.50 4.48
N ILE A 78 -14.46 -11.22 4.53
CA ILE A 78 -13.52 -10.59 3.60
C ILE A 78 -12.13 -11.24 3.71
N GLN A 79 -11.65 -11.47 4.94
CA GLN A 79 -10.36 -12.14 5.12
C GLN A 79 -10.40 -13.58 4.61
N ASN A 80 -11.47 -14.32 4.87
CA ASN A 80 -11.63 -15.69 4.41
C ASN A 80 -11.66 -15.77 2.89
N TYR A 81 -12.28 -14.78 2.23
CA TYR A 81 -12.20 -14.62 0.79
C TYR A 81 -10.77 -14.36 0.30
N ILE A 82 -10.04 -13.41 0.91
CA ILE A 82 -8.64 -13.13 0.57
C ILE A 82 -7.76 -14.39 0.74
N ASN A 83 -8.03 -15.21 1.76
CA ASN A 83 -7.29 -16.45 2.01
C ASN A 83 -7.45 -17.48 0.89
N LYS A 84 -8.56 -17.48 0.13
CA LYS A 84 -8.80 -18.40 -0.99
C LYS A 84 -7.80 -18.22 -2.14
N PHE A 85 -7.22 -17.03 -2.29
CA PHE A 85 -6.16 -16.79 -3.28
C PHE A 85 -4.84 -17.46 -2.88
N THR A 86 -4.63 -17.73 -1.59
CA THR A 86 -3.38 -18.27 -1.01
C THR A 86 -2.17 -17.34 -1.16
N TYR A 87 -1.14 -17.56 -0.32
CA TYR A 87 0.10 -16.79 -0.41
C TYR A 87 0.96 -17.29 -1.58
N ASN A 88 1.43 -16.39 -2.42
CA ASN A 88 2.24 -16.74 -3.56
C ASN A 88 3.68 -17.13 -3.18
N TYR A 89 3.98 -18.42 -3.29
CA TYR A 89 5.30 -19.01 -3.05
C TYR A 89 6.10 -19.30 -4.34
N THR A 90 5.54 -19.02 -5.52
CA THR A 90 6.18 -19.34 -6.82
C THR A 90 7.45 -18.52 -7.09
N GLY A 91 7.65 -17.43 -6.37
CA GLY A 91 8.75 -16.48 -6.59
C GLY A 91 8.48 -15.46 -7.69
N VAL A 92 7.41 -15.64 -8.47
CA VAL A 92 6.96 -14.70 -9.49
C VAL A 92 5.82 -13.84 -8.95
N GLN A 93 5.88 -12.54 -9.18
CA GLN A 93 4.77 -11.64 -8.90
C GLN A 93 3.88 -11.53 -10.15
N PHE A 94 2.67 -12.09 -10.07
CA PHE A 94 1.71 -12.11 -11.17
C PHE A 94 1.05 -10.76 -11.40
N PHE A 95 0.82 -9.97 -10.34
CA PHE A 95 0.12 -8.69 -10.42
C PHE A 95 1.05 -7.55 -9.97
N PRO A 96 1.74 -6.88 -10.91
CA PRO A 96 2.63 -5.78 -10.56
C PRO A 96 1.84 -4.58 -10.02
N VAL A 97 2.01 -4.27 -8.74
CA VAL A 97 1.31 -3.14 -8.09
C VAL A 97 2.13 -1.85 -8.20
N ASN A 98 1.64 -0.87 -8.95
CA ASN A 98 2.17 0.49 -8.93
C ASN A 98 1.58 1.30 -7.76
N ARG A 99 2.36 1.52 -6.70
CA ARG A 99 1.93 2.28 -5.50
C ARG A 99 1.57 3.75 -5.77
N LYS A 100 1.97 4.31 -6.91
CA LYS A 100 1.65 5.69 -7.32
C LYS A 100 0.41 5.77 -8.22
N ALA A 101 -0.17 4.64 -8.60
CA ALA A 101 -1.38 4.64 -9.40
C ALA A 101 -2.57 5.21 -8.61
N SER A 102 -3.54 5.75 -9.34
CA SER A 102 -4.81 6.17 -8.74
C SER A 102 -5.57 4.97 -8.17
N LEU A 103 -6.45 5.24 -7.21
CA LEU A 103 -7.33 4.24 -6.61
C LEU A 103 -8.21 3.55 -7.67
N ASN A 104 -8.65 4.27 -8.71
CA ASN A 104 -9.38 3.68 -9.83
C ASN A 104 -8.54 2.65 -10.61
N ARG A 105 -7.28 2.96 -10.93
CA ARG A 105 -6.41 2.00 -11.61
C ARG A 105 -6.06 0.80 -10.73
N LEU A 106 -5.96 1.00 -9.41
CA LEU A 106 -5.77 -0.08 -8.44
C LEU A 106 -7.03 -0.94 -8.26
N ARG A 107 -8.22 -0.36 -8.45
CA ARG A 107 -9.49 -1.07 -8.50
C ARG A 107 -9.54 -2.01 -9.72
N ASP A 108 -9.10 -1.55 -10.89
CA ASP A 108 -9.02 -2.41 -12.08
C ASP A 108 -8.05 -3.59 -11.86
N LEU A 109 -6.93 -3.33 -11.18
CA LEU A 109 -6.02 -4.40 -10.77
C LEU A 109 -6.68 -5.39 -9.79
N ALA A 110 -7.50 -4.92 -8.85
CA ALA A 110 -8.22 -5.80 -7.93
C ALA A 110 -9.24 -6.69 -8.65
N LYS A 111 -9.97 -6.15 -9.65
CA LYS A 111 -10.85 -6.94 -10.52
C LYS A 111 -10.06 -8.01 -11.28
N LEU A 112 -8.92 -7.64 -11.87
CA LEU A 112 -8.05 -8.58 -12.55
C LEU A 112 -7.54 -9.70 -11.62
N ILE A 113 -7.21 -9.38 -10.36
CA ILE A 113 -6.84 -10.40 -9.36
C ILE A 113 -7.98 -11.38 -9.14
N ILE A 114 -9.22 -10.89 -8.99
CA ILE A 114 -10.41 -11.73 -8.79
C ILE A 114 -10.65 -12.63 -9.99
N ASP A 115 -10.63 -12.07 -11.20
CA ASP A 115 -10.92 -12.79 -12.44
C ASP A 115 -9.85 -13.86 -12.74
N ALA A 116 -8.58 -13.54 -12.51
CA ALA A 116 -7.48 -14.47 -12.74
C ALA A 116 -7.34 -15.54 -11.64
N ALA A 117 -7.86 -15.29 -10.44
CA ALA A 117 -7.86 -16.23 -9.30
C ALA A 117 -6.48 -16.84 -8.94
N LEU A 118 -5.38 -16.09 -9.18
CA LEU A 118 -4.01 -16.56 -8.92
C LEU A 118 -3.50 -16.19 -7.52
N PRO A 119 -2.49 -16.90 -7.00
CA PRO A 119 -1.85 -16.56 -5.74
C PRO A 119 -1.28 -15.15 -5.66
N ILE A 120 -1.48 -14.51 -4.50
CA ILE A 120 -1.07 -13.12 -4.26
C ILE A 120 -0.13 -12.99 -3.06
N LYS A 121 0.55 -11.85 -2.93
CA LYS A 121 1.38 -11.47 -1.77
C LYS A 121 0.72 -10.33 -0.98
N CYS A 122 1.41 -9.86 0.06
CA CYS A 122 0.87 -8.89 1.01
C CYS A 122 0.41 -7.56 0.40
N LEU A 123 1.10 -7.06 -0.63
CA LEU A 123 0.73 -5.79 -1.27
C LEU A 123 -0.52 -5.94 -2.13
N GLU A 124 -0.58 -6.98 -2.96
CA GLU A 124 -1.76 -7.31 -3.79
C GLU A 124 -2.98 -7.56 -2.90
N ALA A 125 -2.81 -8.32 -1.81
CA ALA A 125 -3.88 -8.55 -0.83
C ALA A 125 -4.35 -7.26 -0.15
N THR A 126 -3.47 -6.29 0.09
CA THR A 126 -3.86 -4.97 0.62
C THR A 126 -4.69 -4.18 -0.39
N ILE A 127 -4.34 -4.22 -1.68
CA ILE A 127 -5.12 -3.57 -2.75
C ILE A 127 -6.50 -4.23 -2.88
N LEU A 128 -6.54 -5.57 -2.90
CA LEU A 128 -7.77 -6.33 -2.93
C LEU A 128 -8.66 -6.01 -1.73
N ALA A 129 -8.10 -5.99 -0.52
CA ALA A 129 -8.84 -5.64 0.70
C ALA A 129 -9.45 -4.24 0.65
N ILE A 130 -8.74 -3.24 0.10
CA ILE A 130 -9.26 -1.88 -0.10
C ILE A 130 -10.50 -1.93 -1.00
N PHE A 131 -10.43 -2.68 -2.11
CA PHE A 131 -11.54 -2.81 -3.04
C PHE A 131 -12.75 -3.53 -2.41
N LEU A 132 -12.53 -4.65 -1.71
CA LEU A 132 -13.61 -5.44 -1.09
C LEU A 132 -14.32 -4.72 0.07
N THR A 133 -13.68 -3.72 0.65
CA THR A 133 -14.24 -2.90 1.75
C THR A 133 -14.73 -1.53 1.25
N GLN A 134 -14.68 -1.26 -0.06
CA GLN A 134 -15.27 -0.05 -0.64
C GLN A 134 -16.79 -0.07 -0.43
N GLY A 135 -17.39 1.08 -0.10
CA GLY A 135 -18.83 1.20 0.22
C GLY A 135 -19.26 0.61 1.56
N GLN A 136 -18.38 -0.07 2.32
CA GLN A 136 -18.62 -0.48 3.70
C GLN A 136 -18.20 0.66 4.65
N GLU A 137 -19.02 1.71 4.73
CA GLU A 137 -18.69 2.97 5.43
C GLU A 137 -18.45 2.80 6.95
N GLU A 138 -18.88 1.68 7.54
CA GLU A 138 -18.54 1.33 8.91
C GLU A 138 -17.04 1.10 9.13
N PHE A 139 -16.26 0.90 8.06
CA PHE A 139 -14.84 0.64 8.09
C PHE A 139 -14.03 1.86 7.65
N LYS A 140 -13.31 2.48 8.57
CA LYS A 140 -12.22 3.40 8.21
C LYS A 140 -10.97 2.60 7.89
N ARG A 141 -10.45 2.76 6.68
CA ARG A 141 -9.36 1.93 6.13
C ARG A 141 -8.09 2.73 5.99
N PHE A 142 -6.95 2.14 6.32
CA PHE A 142 -5.65 2.80 6.20
C PHE A 142 -4.53 1.77 6.08
N THR A 143 -3.46 2.09 5.36
CA THR A 143 -2.36 1.12 5.18
C THR A 143 -1.44 1.07 6.39
N ILE A 144 -0.97 -0.11 6.79
CA ILE A 144 0.09 -0.26 7.79
C ILE A 144 1.26 -1.01 7.14
N SER A 145 2.38 -0.31 6.93
CA SER A 145 3.60 -0.88 6.36
C SER A 145 4.66 -1.10 7.45
N PHE A 146 5.17 -2.32 7.51
CA PHE A 146 6.23 -2.73 8.43
C PHE A 146 7.56 -2.85 7.69
N CYS A 147 8.63 -2.33 8.28
CA CYS A 147 10.01 -2.64 7.93
C CYS A 147 10.64 -3.33 9.14
N SER A 148 11.02 -4.59 8.99
CA SER A 148 11.68 -5.38 10.01
C SER A 148 13.05 -5.86 9.54
N GLU A 149 13.84 -6.39 10.45
CA GLU A 149 15.14 -6.98 10.19
C GLU A 149 15.21 -8.37 10.82
N PHE A 150 15.82 -9.32 10.14
CA PHE A 150 16.15 -10.64 10.68
C PHE A 150 17.51 -11.04 10.14
N GLN A 151 18.45 -11.37 11.02
CA GLN A 151 19.83 -11.72 10.67
C GLN A 151 20.49 -10.68 9.75
N GLY A 152 20.33 -9.38 10.03
CA GLY A 152 20.89 -8.29 9.23
C GLY A 152 20.16 -8.01 7.90
N HIS A 153 19.18 -8.84 7.51
CA HIS A 153 18.43 -8.65 6.28
C HIS A 153 17.13 -7.87 6.51
N PRO A 154 16.84 -6.83 5.69
CA PRO A 154 15.60 -6.07 5.81
C PRO A 154 14.43 -6.79 5.13
N PHE A 155 13.28 -6.79 5.80
CA PHE A 155 12.02 -7.32 5.30
C PHE A 155 10.95 -6.23 5.30
N ARG A 156 10.07 -6.28 4.30
CA ARG A 156 8.95 -5.36 4.16
C ARG A 156 7.66 -6.13 4.11
N HIS A 157 6.66 -5.60 4.80
CA HIS A 157 5.32 -6.18 4.85
C HIS A 157 4.29 -5.07 4.91
N VAL A 158 3.07 -5.36 4.47
CA VAL A 158 1.96 -4.41 4.50
C VAL A 158 0.64 -5.15 4.73
N VAL A 159 -0.25 -4.50 5.47
CA VAL A 159 -1.62 -4.91 5.72
C VAL A 159 -2.54 -3.69 5.58
N LEU A 160 -3.84 -3.93 5.44
CA LEU A 160 -4.86 -2.91 5.56
C LEU A 160 -5.34 -2.86 7.01
N GLY A 161 -5.00 -1.80 7.74
CA GLY A 161 -5.60 -1.49 9.02
C GLY A 161 -7.04 -1.05 8.84
N VAL A 162 -7.91 -1.50 9.74
CA VAL A 162 -9.34 -1.18 9.74
C VAL A 162 -9.72 -0.68 11.12
N TYR A 163 -10.52 0.38 11.16
CA TYR A 163 -11.15 0.89 12.37
C TYR A 163 -12.67 0.86 12.21
N SER A 164 -13.37 0.38 13.23
CA SER A 164 -14.84 0.39 13.31
C SER A 164 -15.30 0.40 14.75
N ASN A 165 -16.30 1.22 15.08
CA ASN A 165 -16.94 1.28 16.40
C ASN A 165 -15.96 1.30 17.59
N GLY A 166 -14.96 2.18 17.52
CA GLY A 166 -13.93 2.30 18.55
C GLY A 166 -12.76 1.31 18.41
N LYS A 167 -12.95 0.15 17.80
CA LYS A 167 -11.98 -0.95 17.76
C LYS A 167 -11.13 -0.91 16.49
N TYR A 168 -9.93 -1.47 16.58
CA TYR A 168 -9.00 -1.64 15.45
C TYR A 168 -8.81 -3.12 15.12
N GLY A 169 -8.68 -3.40 13.83
CA GLY A 169 -8.39 -4.72 13.27
C GLY A 169 -7.56 -4.58 12.00
N ALA A 170 -7.39 -5.65 11.25
CA ALA A 170 -6.65 -5.62 9.99
C ALA A 170 -7.00 -6.76 9.03
N LEU A 171 -6.88 -6.48 7.74
CA LEU A 171 -6.95 -7.43 6.63
C LEU A 171 -5.59 -7.53 5.95
N GLY A 172 -5.26 -8.70 5.42
CA GLY A 172 -4.10 -8.84 4.56
C GLY A 172 -3.67 -10.28 4.41
N LEU A 173 -2.47 -10.49 3.86
CA LEU A 173 -1.94 -11.82 3.63
C LEU A 173 -0.46 -11.87 3.98
N SER A 174 -0.04 -12.94 4.65
CA SER A 174 1.33 -13.16 5.09
C SER A 174 1.63 -14.64 5.10
N ARG A 175 2.93 -14.98 5.05
CA ARG A 175 3.42 -16.34 5.29
C ARG A 175 3.18 -16.81 6.73
N ARG A 176 2.94 -15.87 7.66
CA ARG A 176 2.65 -16.15 9.07
C ARG A 176 1.26 -15.65 9.42
N ARG A 177 0.43 -16.52 10.00
CA ARG A 177 -0.99 -16.24 10.31
C ARG A 177 -1.16 -15.05 11.27
N ASP A 178 -0.25 -14.87 12.21
CA ASP A 178 -0.25 -13.78 13.20
C ASP A 178 0.30 -12.45 12.66
N LEU A 179 0.75 -12.41 11.39
CA LEU A 179 1.22 -11.20 10.70
C LEU A 179 0.27 -10.76 9.56
N MET A 180 -0.97 -11.26 9.52
CA MET A 180 -1.99 -10.87 8.52
C MET A 180 -3.27 -10.38 9.21
N TYR A 181 -4.37 -11.11 9.10
CA TYR A 181 -5.65 -10.81 9.76
C TYR A 181 -5.51 -10.50 11.24
N LYS A 182 -6.31 -9.55 11.69
CA LYS A 182 -6.58 -9.32 13.10
C LYS A 182 -8.05 -8.95 13.31
N PRO A 183 -8.71 -9.56 14.31
CA PRO A 183 -10.07 -9.18 14.66
C PRO A 183 -10.11 -7.73 15.18
N LEU A 184 -11.31 -7.15 15.22
CA LEU A 184 -11.56 -5.81 15.75
C LEU A 184 -11.44 -5.78 17.29
N GLU A 185 -10.22 -5.90 17.81
CA GLU A 185 -9.92 -6.02 19.25
C GLU A 185 -8.62 -5.30 19.70
N TYR A 186 -8.08 -4.36 18.91
CA TYR A 186 -6.79 -3.68 19.17
C TYR A 186 -5.55 -4.59 19.13
N PRO A 187 -5.31 -5.26 17.99
CA PRO A 187 -4.20 -6.19 17.84
C PRO A 187 -2.83 -5.50 17.82
N SER A 188 -1.81 -6.19 18.38
CA SER A 188 -0.41 -5.76 18.28
C SER A 188 0.40 -6.65 17.33
N TYR A 189 1.00 -6.05 16.30
CA TYR A 189 1.96 -6.71 15.42
C TYR A 189 3.37 -6.81 16.00
N ILE A 190 3.72 -5.94 16.96
CA ILE A 190 5.07 -5.87 17.52
C ILE A 190 5.45 -7.23 18.13
N LYS A 191 4.58 -7.77 18.99
CA LYS A 191 4.78 -9.08 19.62
C LYS A 191 4.86 -10.22 18.58
N ALA A 192 4.05 -10.16 17.54
CA ALA A 192 4.05 -11.16 16.47
C ALA A 192 5.38 -11.16 15.70
N TYR A 193 5.94 -9.99 15.36
CA TYR A 193 7.27 -9.92 14.74
C TYR A 193 8.36 -10.47 15.66
N SER A 194 8.35 -10.11 16.94
CA SER A 194 9.32 -10.62 17.92
C SER A 194 9.25 -12.15 18.05
N LYS A 195 8.06 -12.75 18.00
CA LYS A 195 7.86 -14.20 18.00
C LYS A 195 8.55 -14.91 16.83
N HIS A 196 8.64 -14.24 15.68
CA HIS A 196 9.35 -14.75 14.49
C HIS A 196 10.78 -14.22 14.40
N HIS A 197 11.38 -13.80 15.52
CA HIS A 197 12.75 -13.28 15.64
C HIS A 197 13.05 -12.04 14.79
N HIS A 198 12.03 -11.35 14.30
CA HIS A 198 12.20 -10.11 13.56
C HIS A 198 12.26 -8.92 14.51
N LYS A 199 13.27 -8.07 14.33
CA LYS A 199 13.35 -6.74 14.96
C LYS A 199 12.57 -5.74 14.11
N LEU A 200 11.56 -5.09 14.68
CA LEU A 200 10.80 -4.07 13.97
C LEU A 200 11.59 -2.75 13.94
N VAL A 201 11.97 -2.29 12.75
CA VAL A 201 12.81 -1.10 12.55
C VAL A 201 11.94 0.14 12.34
N ARG A 202 10.85 0.00 11.58
CA ARG A 202 9.97 1.12 11.23
C ARG A 202 8.56 0.66 10.90
N VAL A 203 7.57 1.41 11.37
CA VAL A 203 6.16 1.28 10.98
C VAL A 203 5.73 2.56 10.29
N LYS A 204 5.01 2.43 9.17
CA LYS A 204 4.38 3.56 8.49
C LYS A 204 2.87 3.32 8.46
N ILE A 205 2.10 4.28 8.94
CA ILE A 205 0.65 4.27 8.92
C ILE A 205 0.21 5.31 7.89
N GLY A 206 -0.57 4.89 6.90
CA GLY A 206 -1.15 5.77 5.88
C GLY A 206 -2.40 6.46 6.40
N LEU A 207 -2.80 7.57 5.76
CA LEU A 207 -4.04 8.27 6.10
C LEU A 207 -5.28 7.43 5.75
N PRO A 208 -6.46 7.79 6.28
CA PRO A 208 -7.72 7.18 5.86
C PRO A 208 -7.89 7.18 4.34
N ILE A 209 -8.34 6.05 3.79
CA ILE A 209 -8.58 5.84 2.36
C ILE A 209 -10.07 6.09 2.09
N PRO A 210 -10.43 6.99 1.16
CA PRO A 210 -11.83 7.32 0.89
C PRO A 210 -12.60 6.17 0.24
N HIS A 211 -13.89 6.06 0.59
CA HIS A 211 -14.82 5.12 -0.05
C HIS A 211 -15.28 5.57 -1.43
N ASP A 212 -15.17 6.86 -1.73
CA ASP A 212 -15.38 7.42 -3.06
C ASP A 212 -14.20 8.32 -3.46
N PRO A 213 -13.16 7.77 -4.11
CA PRO A 213 -11.98 8.53 -4.49
C PRO A 213 -12.23 9.36 -5.76
N HIS A 214 -11.68 10.58 -5.78
CA HIS A 214 -11.64 11.38 -7.01
C HIS A 214 -10.75 10.73 -8.09
N GLN A 215 -10.92 11.13 -9.36
CA GLN A 215 -10.34 10.45 -10.54
C GLN A 215 -8.83 10.15 -10.45
N PHE A 216 -8.04 11.00 -9.80
CA PHE A 216 -6.58 10.89 -9.68
C PHE A 216 -6.09 10.67 -8.25
N GLU A 217 -7.01 10.44 -7.31
CA GLU A 217 -6.63 10.22 -5.92
C GLU A 217 -5.86 8.91 -5.77
N THR A 218 -4.77 8.95 -5.01
CA THR A 218 -3.88 7.81 -4.78
C THR A 218 -3.97 7.37 -3.32
N ILE A 219 -3.53 6.15 -3.01
CA ILE A 219 -3.47 5.71 -1.61
C ILE A 219 -2.49 6.61 -0.82
N PRO A 220 -2.93 7.24 0.28
CA PRO A 220 -2.08 8.09 1.10
C PRO A 220 -1.18 7.25 2.02
N TRP A 221 -0.15 6.62 1.47
CA TRP A 221 0.75 5.67 2.16
C TRP A 221 1.55 6.24 3.35
N LYS A 222 1.56 7.57 3.54
CA LYS A 222 2.42 8.25 4.53
C LYS A 222 1.59 9.27 5.32
N GLY A 223 1.07 8.85 6.47
CA GLY A 223 0.52 9.75 7.49
C GLY A 223 1.46 9.84 8.70
N LEU A 224 1.73 8.71 9.34
CA LEU A 224 2.60 8.61 10.51
C LEU A 224 3.75 7.63 10.24
N VAL A 225 4.96 7.98 10.72
CA VAL A 225 6.12 7.09 10.68
C VAL A 225 6.68 6.94 12.09
N ILE A 226 6.77 5.70 12.56
CA ILE A 226 7.34 5.35 13.87
C ILE A 226 8.62 4.55 13.62
N THR A 227 9.71 4.92 14.27
CA THR A 227 11.02 4.27 14.15
C THR A 227 11.39 3.51 15.42
N SER A 228 12.40 2.65 15.35
CA SER A 228 12.91 1.83 16.46
C SER A 228 13.09 2.59 17.77
N ASN A 229 13.60 3.83 17.71
CA ASN A 229 13.89 4.63 18.90
C ASN A 229 12.62 5.06 19.65
N ALA A 230 11.49 5.15 18.94
CA ALA A 230 10.19 5.46 19.53
C ALA A 230 9.54 4.21 20.14
N PHE A 231 9.70 3.02 19.53
CA PHE A 231 9.17 1.77 20.10
C PHE A 231 9.77 1.45 21.48
N ASN A 232 11.05 1.76 21.67
CA ASN A 232 11.73 1.57 22.96
C ASN A 232 11.21 2.53 24.04
N ARG A 233 10.64 3.67 23.65
CA ARG A 233 10.04 4.67 24.54
C ARG A 233 8.52 4.51 24.53
N ASN A 234 8.05 3.48 25.24
CA ASN A 234 6.64 3.06 25.25
C ASN A 234 5.62 4.21 25.46
N MET A 235 5.93 5.21 26.29
CA MET A 235 5.05 6.37 26.52
C MET A 235 4.91 7.27 25.29
N ASP A 236 6.02 7.62 24.64
CA ASP A 236 6.04 8.44 23.42
C ASP A 236 5.26 7.74 22.30
N CYS A 237 5.46 6.43 22.17
CA CYS A 237 4.79 5.62 21.16
C CYS A 237 3.27 5.60 21.35
N LYS A 238 2.79 5.41 22.59
CA LYS A 238 1.35 5.42 22.91
C LYS A 238 0.74 6.80 22.63
N HIS A 239 1.40 7.87 23.05
CA HIS A 239 0.91 9.22 22.82
C HIS A 239 0.79 9.55 21.33
N ILE A 240 1.83 9.25 20.53
CA ILE A 240 1.83 9.47 19.08
C ILE A 240 0.73 8.67 18.39
N LEU A 241 0.57 7.39 18.76
CA LEU A 241 -0.50 6.55 18.24
C LEU A 241 -1.88 7.09 18.61
N GLU A 242 -2.06 7.65 19.81
CA GLU A 242 -3.33 8.21 20.23
C GLU A 242 -3.67 9.52 19.50
N GLN A 243 -2.69 10.38 19.22
CA GLN A 243 -2.93 11.56 18.38
C GLN A 243 -3.35 11.15 16.97
N TYR A 244 -2.70 10.12 16.42
CA TYR A 244 -3.04 9.60 15.09
C TYR A 244 -4.38 8.88 15.07
N SER A 245 -4.72 8.15 16.14
CA SER A 245 -6.00 7.45 16.26
C SER A 245 -7.16 8.46 16.23
N ARG A 246 -7.00 9.63 16.87
CA ARG A 246 -7.96 10.75 16.79
C ARG A 246 -8.14 11.28 15.37
N LEU A 247 -7.07 11.39 14.58
CA LEU A 247 -7.14 11.77 13.17
C LEU A 247 -7.99 10.78 12.38
N VAL A 248 -7.71 9.48 12.51
CA VAL A 248 -8.47 8.41 11.86
C VAL A 248 -9.94 8.45 12.29
N ARG A 249 -10.22 8.68 13.58
CA ARG A 249 -11.59 8.80 14.10
C ARG A 249 -12.33 10.02 13.57
N ARG A 250 -11.69 11.17 13.43
CA ARG A 250 -12.33 12.45 13.04
C ARG A 250 -12.55 12.61 11.54
N HIS A 251 -11.69 12.05 10.68
CA HIS A 251 -11.91 12.16 9.24
C HIS A 251 -13.15 11.36 8.84
N THR A 252 -14.21 12.07 8.46
CA THR A 252 -15.41 11.54 7.82
C THR A 252 -15.34 11.69 6.30
N GLU A 253 -14.64 12.68 5.76
CA GLU A 253 -14.50 12.86 4.31
C GLU A 253 -13.10 13.37 3.92
N ALA A 254 -12.67 13.01 2.71
CA ALA A 254 -11.35 13.27 2.16
C ALA A 254 -11.09 14.78 2.01
N ILE A 255 -10.44 15.37 3.01
CA ILE A 255 -9.71 16.62 2.81
C ILE A 255 -8.27 16.23 2.52
N TYR A 256 -7.74 16.71 1.40
CA TYR A 256 -6.32 16.68 1.08
C TYR A 256 -5.53 17.22 2.26
N VAL A 257 -5.04 16.33 3.12
CA VAL A 257 -4.13 16.73 4.19
C VAL A 257 -2.80 16.96 3.50
N ASN A 258 -2.46 18.23 3.25
CA ASN A 258 -1.13 18.60 2.82
C ASN A 258 -0.14 17.91 3.79
N PRO A 259 0.74 17.01 3.34
CA PRO A 259 1.66 16.31 4.22
C PRO A 259 2.58 17.25 5.02
N ALA A 260 2.74 18.50 4.56
CA ALA A 260 3.47 19.56 5.25
C ALA A 260 2.64 20.28 6.33
N ALA A 261 1.31 20.16 6.34
CA ALA A 261 0.40 20.79 7.30
C ALA A 261 0.17 19.94 8.56
N ILE A 262 0.55 18.66 8.56
CA ILE A 262 0.59 17.88 9.79
C ILE A 262 1.92 18.17 10.48
N HIS A 263 1.91 19.13 11.42
CA HIS A 263 2.98 19.26 12.39
C HIS A 263 2.99 18.00 13.28
N LEU A 264 3.72 16.98 12.85
CA LEU A 264 4.06 15.85 13.71
C LEU A 264 5.16 16.31 14.68
N PRO A 265 5.04 16.02 15.99
CA PRO A 265 6.16 16.17 16.90
C PRO A 265 7.29 15.23 16.49
N THR A 266 8.34 15.77 15.88
CA THR A 266 9.62 15.09 15.73
C THR A 266 10.35 15.10 17.07
N LEU A 267 10.29 14.00 17.81
CA LEU A 267 11.19 13.77 18.94
C LEU A 267 12.52 13.22 18.42
N GLY A 268 13.46 14.12 18.12
CA GLY A 268 14.86 13.76 17.90
C GLY A 268 15.63 14.84 17.14
N HIS A 269 16.58 15.45 17.84
CA HIS A 269 17.62 16.28 17.26
C HIS A 269 18.24 15.62 16.01
N GLY A 270 18.46 16.44 14.99
CA GLY A 270 19.12 16.02 13.76
C GLY A 270 20.49 15.44 14.06
N PHE A 271 20.61 14.12 13.84
CA PHE A 271 21.90 13.52 13.57
C PHE A 271 22.03 13.37 12.04
N PRO A 272 23.21 13.68 11.47
CA PRO A 272 23.42 13.57 10.04
C PRO A 272 23.19 12.11 9.59
N ALA A 273 22.65 11.97 8.38
CA ALA A 273 22.41 10.67 7.77
C ALA A 273 23.68 9.79 7.85
N PRO A 274 23.56 8.50 8.20
CA PRO A 274 24.70 7.60 8.11
C PRO A 274 25.17 7.60 6.65
N ASN A 275 26.46 7.88 6.43
CA ASN A 275 27.10 7.73 5.13
C ASN A 275 26.89 6.28 4.66
N LEU A 276 25.97 6.08 3.72
CA LEU A 276 25.98 4.87 2.90
C LEU A 276 27.28 4.91 2.12
N HIS A 277 28.27 4.11 2.53
CA HIS A 277 29.39 3.76 1.69
C HIS A 277 28.84 3.19 0.38
N LYS A 278 29.05 3.92 -0.71
CA LYS A 278 28.77 3.45 -2.07
C LYS A 278 29.76 2.33 -2.36
N HIS A 279 29.32 1.07 -2.29
CA HIS A 279 30.12 -0.03 -2.81
C HIS A 279 30.27 0.10 -4.34
N PRO A 280 31.46 -0.21 -4.90
CA PRO A 280 31.87 0.27 -6.21
C PRO A 280 31.53 -0.74 -7.31
N TRP A 281 30.31 -0.71 -7.85
CA TRP A 281 29.99 -1.46 -9.09
C TRP A 281 29.06 -0.69 -10.04
N ARG A 282 29.24 0.64 -10.11
CA ARG A 282 28.75 1.44 -11.24
C ARG A 282 29.87 2.33 -11.76
N GLN A 283 30.85 1.71 -12.42
CA GLN A 283 31.59 2.41 -13.47
C GLN A 283 30.76 2.30 -14.75
N THR A 284 29.97 3.33 -15.04
CA THR A 284 29.46 3.52 -16.39
C THR A 284 30.62 4.08 -17.22
N HIS A 285 31.22 3.26 -18.06
CA HIS A 285 32.12 3.73 -19.12
C HIS A 285 31.33 4.70 -20.01
N LYS A 286 31.76 5.97 -20.05
CA LYS A 286 31.34 6.92 -21.08
C LYS A 286 32.13 6.61 -22.34
N VAL A 287 31.44 6.11 -23.36
CA VAL A 287 31.94 6.09 -24.73
C VAL A 287 31.86 7.53 -25.25
N ASN A 288 33.02 8.10 -25.59
CA ASN A 288 33.11 9.39 -26.28
C ASN A 288 32.81 9.16 -27.77
N VAL A 289 31.77 9.82 -28.28
CA VAL A 289 31.63 10.12 -29.71
C VAL A 289 31.50 11.62 -29.83
N GLY A 290 32.44 12.23 -30.55
CA GLY A 290 32.58 13.67 -30.65
C GLY A 290 31.78 14.33 -31.78
N SER A 291 31.90 15.65 -31.78
CA SER A 291 31.50 16.68 -32.75
C SER A 291 30.06 17.23 -32.63
N GLY A 292 29.96 18.54 -32.36
CA GLY A 292 28.68 19.28 -32.35
C GLY A 292 28.68 20.57 -31.52
N THR A 293 29.44 21.56 -31.97
CA THR A 293 29.31 23.03 -31.84
C THR A 293 28.58 23.67 -30.63
N THR A 294 29.36 24.47 -29.89
CA THR A 294 29.00 25.37 -28.78
C THR A 294 28.10 26.54 -29.20
N ILE A 295 26.98 26.75 -28.50
CA ILE A 295 26.31 28.07 -28.41
C ILE A 295 26.03 28.36 -26.92
N THR A 296 26.74 29.37 -26.40
CA THR A 296 26.59 29.90 -25.03
C THR A 296 25.46 30.93 -24.99
N ARG A 297 24.51 30.78 -24.05
CA ARG A 297 23.51 31.81 -23.74
C ARG A 297 23.55 32.15 -22.25
N LYS A 298 24.03 33.36 -21.94
CA LYS A 298 24.11 33.96 -20.59
C LYS A 298 22.71 34.08 -19.96
N LYS A 299 22.56 33.64 -18.70
CA LYS A 299 21.41 33.96 -17.83
C LYS A 299 21.67 35.28 -17.10
N SER A 300 20.86 36.29 -17.36
CA SER A 300 20.78 37.52 -16.58
C SER A 300 19.92 37.31 -15.32
N ARG A 301 20.41 37.85 -14.19
CA ARG A 301 19.69 37.98 -12.91
C ARG A 301 18.60 39.04 -13.04
N LEU A 302 17.41 38.79 -12.49
CA LEU A 302 16.38 39.80 -12.25
C LEU A 302 16.16 39.96 -10.74
N VAL A 303 16.10 41.22 -10.32
CA VAL A 303 15.93 41.75 -8.95
C VAL A 303 14.42 41.80 -8.61
N PRO A 304 14.00 41.69 -7.33
CA PRO A 304 12.59 41.73 -6.96
C PRO A 304 12.07 43.17 -6.83
N GLY A 305 11.00 43.50 -7.54
CA GLY A 305 10.28 44.77 -7.47
C GLY A 305 8.98 44.68 -6.64
N SER A 306 8.78 45.69 -5.80
CA SER A 306 7.65 45.96 -4.91
C SER A 306 6.28 46.06 -5.59
N TYR A 307 5.24 45.45 -4.99
CA TYR A 307 3.84 45.64 -5.39
C TYR A 307 3.13 46.62 -4.43
N GLN A 308 2.72 47.78 -4.95
CA GLN A 308 1.89 48.78 -4.26
C GLN A 308 0.39 48.47 -4.41
N LYS A 309 -0.34 48.69 -3.31
CA LYS A 309 -1.82 48.71 -3.24
C LYS A 309 -2.38 49.94 -3.97
N ARG A 310 -3.45 49.77 -4.74
CA ARG A 310 -4.38 50.87 -5.12
C ARG A 310 -5.82 50.48 -4.81
N SER A 311 -6.49 51.37 -4.10
CA SER A 311 -7.94 51.36 -3.84
C SER A 311 -8.72 51.98 -5.00
N THR A 312 -9.95 51.54 -5.22
CA THR A 312 -11.02 52.40 -5.77
C THR A 312 -12.35 52.10 -5.07
N LYS A 313 -13.12 53.17 -4.81
CA LYS A 313 -14.38 53.24 -4.06
C LYS A 313 -15.62 53.03 -4.96
N SER A 314 -16.72 52.65 -4.29
CA SER A 314 -18.14 52.44 -4.68
C SER A 314 -18.87 53.62 -5.35
N PRO A 315 -20.14 53.46 -5.80
CA PRO A 315 -21.33 53.78 -4.94
C PRO A 315 -22.53 52.80 -5.11
N ARG A 316 -23.19 52.31 -4.05
CA ARG A 316 -24.40 52.77 -3.31
C ARG A 316 -25.72 52.91 -4.11
N GLY A 317 -26.78 52.22 -3.66
CA GLY A 317 -28.19 52.59 -3.88
C GLY A 317 -29.26 51.62 -3.35
N ILE A 318 -29.77 51.87 -2.12
CA ILE A 318 -31.20 51.89 -1.64
C ILE A 318 -31.98 50.53 -1.60
N LYS A 319 -32.28 49.89 -0.43
CA LYS A 319 -33.42 50.04 0.55
C LYS A 319 -34.82 49.85 -0.10
N GLU A 320 -35.81 49.07 0.38
CA GLU A 320 -36.27 48.67 1.73
C GLU A 320 -37.37 47.54 1.64
N PRO A 321 -38.15 47.14 2.68
CA PRO A 321 -38.40 45.73 3.07
C PRO A 321 -39.87 45.24 2.94
N ILE A 322 -40.15 43.93 3.12
CA ILE A 322 -41.49 43.41 3.48
C ILE A 322 -41.42 42.26 4.50
N LEU A 323 -42.34 42.35 5.46
CA LEU A 323 -42.62 41.57 6.66
C LEU A 323 -43.21 40.15 6.44
N THR A 324 -43.06 39.32 7.51
CA THR A 324 -44.01 38.30 8.05
C THR A 324 -44.32 37.06 7.18
N GLU A 325 -44.46 35.84 7.69
CA GLU A 325 -45.23 35.38 8.86
C GLU A 325 -44.65 34.09 9.48
N ASN A 326 -44.96 33.95 10.77
CA ASN A 326 -45.02 32.68 11.49
C ASN A 326 -45.94 31.68 10.80
N LYS A 327 -45.60 30.37 10.85
CA LYS A 327 -46.59 29.35 11.21
C LYS A 327 -45.94 28.07 11.73
N GLU A 328 -46.51 27.69 12.84
CA GLU A 328 -46.29 26.54 13.70
C GLU A 328 -47.15 25.36 13.17
N ILE A 329 -46.85 24.13 13.63
CA ILE A 329 -47.73 22.93 13.67
C ILE A 329 -47.86 22.09 12.37
N MET A 330 -47.12 20.97 12.28
CA MET A 330 -47.59 19.61 12.65
C MET A 330 -46.41 18.64 12.76
#